data_AF-A0A4Y2SAS2-F1
#
_entry.id   AF-A0A4Y2SAS2-F1
#
_cell.length_a   1.000
_cell.length_b   1.000
_cell.length_c   1.000
_cell.angle_alpha   90.00
_cell.angle_beta   90.00
_cell.angle_gamma   90.00
#
_symmetry.space_group_name_H-M   'P 1'
#
loop_
_entity.id
_entity.type
_entity.pdbx_description
1 polymer ?
#
loop_
_entity_poly.entity_id
_entity_poly.type
_entity_poly.pdbx_seq_one_letter_code
_entity_poly.pdbx_strand_id
1 'polypeptide(L)'
;MCRSLRNESVDPDPIHVRFWNCELNEIQQSYVGSEMLFHATASDIDSAIMTCMKKANLPLKKLLIFRSEGPNVNKAVFKIFDHRLKSEVGEGLVNVGTCNLHIVHNAFG
;
A
#
# COMPACT_ATOMS: atom_id res chain seq x y z
N MET A 1 -21.57 -12.97 -10.85
CA MET A 1 -21.12 -13.89 -11.93
C MET A 1 -19.86 -14.58 -11.43
N CYS A 2 -19.95 -15.88 -11.15
CA CYS A 2 -18.92 -16.69 -10.50
C CYS A 2 -17.72 -16.87 -11.44
N ARG A 3 -16.53 -16.38 -11.08
CA ARG A 3 -15.30 -16.66 -11.85
C ARG A 3 -14.79 -18.04 -11.46
N SER A 4 -14.79 -18.92 -12.46
CA SER A 4 -14.23 -20.25 -12.50
C SER A 4 -12.83 -20.31 -11.85
N LEU A 5 -12.67 -21.28 -10.94
CA LEU A 5 -11.40 -21.68 -10.33
C LEU A 5 -10.47 -22.21 -11.43
N ARG A 6 -9.56 -21.37 -11.91
CA ARG A 6 -8.33 -21.85 -12.56
C ARG A 6 -7.33 -22.17 -11.46
N ASN A 7 -6.65 -23.31 -11.59
CA ASN A 7 -5.42 -23.66 -10.87
C ASN A 7 -4.31 -22.67 -11.26
N GLU A 8 -4.44 -21.42 -10.85
CA GLU A 8 -3.39 -20.42 -10.91
C GLU A 8 -2.77 -20.37 -9.52
N SER A 9 -1.44 -20.44 -9.44
CA SER A 9 -0.72 -20.05 -8.23
C SER A 9 -1.24 -18.68 -7.81
N VAL A 10 -1.76 -18.56 -6.59
CA VAL A 10 -2.16 -17.26 -6.07
C VAL A 10 -0.87 -16.49 -5.84
N ASP A 11 -0.60 -15.51 -6.70
CA ASP A 11 0.57 -14.66 -6.57
C ASP A 11 0.38 -13.69 -5.39
N PRO A 12 1.41 -13.48 -4.55
CA PRO A 12 1.32 -12.60 -3.41
C PRO A 12 1.18 -11.14 -3.83
N ASP A 13 0.43 -10.36 -3.05
CA ASP A 13 0.21 -8.94 -3.31
C ASP A 13 1.53 -8.15 -3.15
N PRO A 14 2.01 -7.48 -4.20
CA PRO A 14 3.30 -6.81 -4.17
C PRO A 14 3.20 -5.45 -3.47
N ILE A 15 4.19 -5.18 -2.63
CA ILE A 15 4.40 -3.89 -1.98
C ILE A 15 5.53 -3.18 -2.70
N HIS A 16 5.26 -1.95 -3.11
CA HIS A 16 6.20 -1.09 -3.81
C HIS A 16 6.38 0.23 -3.07
N VAL A 17 7.58 0.79 -3.16
CA VAL A 17 7.85 2.18 -2.80
C VAL A 17 8.08 3.02 -4.04
N ARG A 18 7.59 4.26 -3.99
CA ARG A 18 7.82 5.25 -5.03
C ARG A 18 8.52 6.46 -4.45
N PHE A 19 9.53 6.94 -5.15
CA PHE A 19 10.33 8.09 -4.75
C PHE A 19 10.81 8.86 -5.98
N TRP A 20 11.14 10.13 -5.77
CA TRP A 20 11.80 10.95 -6.77
C TRP A 20 13.31 10.62 -6.78
N ASN A 21 13.82 10.17 -7.92
CA ASN A 21 15.26 9.96 -8.11
C ASN A 21 15.87 11.24 -8.71
N CYS A 22 16.68 11.94 -7.92
CA CYS A 22 17.31 13.19 -8.34
C CYS A 22 18.37 13.02 -9.44
N GLU A 23 19.02 11.86 -9.53
CA GLU A 23 20.08 11.60 -10.51
C GLU A 23 19.48 11.37 -11.90
N LEU A 24 18.36 10.65 -11.96
CA LEU A 24 17.65 10.34 -13.19
C LEU A 24 16.56 11.36 -13.53
N ASN A 25 16.25 12.27 -12.59
CA ASN A 25 15.21 13.30 -12.71
C ASN A 25 13.83 12.72 -13.04
N GLU A 26 13.47 11.60 -12.40
CA GLU A 26 12.24 10.85 -12.65
C GLU A 26 11.67 10.21 -11.37
N ILE A 27 10.40 9.80 -11.43
CA ILE A 27 9.80 8.96 -10.39
C ILE A 27 10.21 7.52 -10.63
N GLN A 28 10.81 6.90 -9.61
CA GLN A 28 11.11 5.48 -9.62
C GLN A 28 10.17 4.70 -8.72
N GLN A 29 9.93 3.45 -9.11
CA GLN A 29 9.19 2.48 -8.32
C GLN A 29 10.07 1.26 -8.08
N SER A 30 10.23 0.88 -6.81
CA SER A 30 11.01 -0.29 -6.41
C SER A 30 10.12 -1.27 -5.65
N TYR A 31 10.24 -2.55 -6.00
CA TYR A 31 9.63 -3.64 -5.25
C TYR A 31 10.35 -3.83 -3.92
N VAL A 32 9.58 -3.96 -2.83
CA VAL A 32 10.14 -4.14 -1.47
C VAL A 32 9.72 -5.44 -0.80
N GLY A 33 8.74 -6.14 -1.37
CA GLY A 33 8.27 -7.43 -0.87
C GLY A 33 6.86 -7.71 -1.34
N SER A 34 6.34 -8.87 -0.97
CA SER A 34 5.00 -9.30 -1.32
C SER A 34 4.46 -10.17 -0.19
N GLU A 35 3.17 -10.09 0.10
CA GLU A 35 2.53 -10.90 1.14
C GLU A 35 1.21 -11.48 0.60
N MET A 36 0.83 -12.67 1.07
CA MET A 36 -0.43 -13.30 0.66
C MET A 36 -1.59 -12.69 1.45
N LEU A 37 -2.25 -11.68 0.88
CA LEU A 37 -3.33 -10.96 1.54
C LEU A 37 -4.68 -11.53 1.11
N PHE A 38 -5.03 -12.70 1.66
CA PHE A 38 -6.33 -13.35 1.41
C PHE A 38 -7.50 -12.55 2.03
N HIS A 39 -8.19 -13.11 3.03
CA HIS A 39 -9.16 -12.39 3.86
C HIS A 39 -8.45 -11.48 4.88
N ALA A 40 -7.46 -10.71 4.41
CA ALA A 40 -6.62 -9.89 5.25
C ALA A 40 -7.42 -8.75 5.87
N THR A 41 -7.28 -8.59 7.18
CA THR A 41 -7.77 -7.43 7.90
C THR A 41 -6.83 -6.24 7.69
N ALA A 42 -7.28 -5.04 8.06
CA ALA A 42 -6.43 -3.87 7.98
C ALA A 42 -5.16 -3.99 8.87
N SER A 43 -5.23 -4.75 9.97
CA SER A 43 -4.09 -5.02 10.85
C SER A 43 -3.08 -5.97 10.21
N ASP A 44 -3.54 -6.95 9.43
CA ASP A 44 -2.67 -7.88 8.72
C ASP A 44 -1.87 -7.13 7.63
N ILE A 45 -2.54 -6.23 6.91
CA ILE A 45 -1.91 -5.39 5.88
C ILE A 45 -0.89 -4.42 6.51
N ASP A 46 -1.22 -3.77 7.63
CA ASP A 46 -0.28 -2.91 8.36
C ASP A 46 0.98 -3.70 8.79
N SER A 47 0.80 -4.92 9.29
CA SER A 47 1.91 -5.81 9.70
C SER A 47 2.77 -6.26 8.51
N ALA A 48 2.14 -6.58 7.38
CA ALA A 48 2.80 -6.90 6.12
C ALA A 48 3.69 -5.73 5.63
N ILE A 49 3.13 -4.52 5.59
CA ILE A 49 3.87 -3.31 5.21
C ILE A 49 5.08 -3.11 6.11
N MET A 50 4.90 -3.17 7.44
CA MET A 50 5.98 -2.98 8.40
C MET A 50 7.08 -4.04 8.26
N THR A 51 6.70 -5.28 7.97
CA THR A 51 7.64 -6.37 7.71
C THR A 51 8.49 -6.08 6.46
N CYS A 52 7.86 -5.65 5.35
CA CYS A 52 8.58 -5.27 4.14
C CYS A 52 9.49 -4.05 4.35
N MET A 53 9.00 -3.01 5.03
CA MET A 53 9.78 -1.81 5.34
C MET A 53 11.02 -2.14 6.18
N LYS A 54 10.88 -3.01 7.20
CA LYS A 54 12.00 -3.47 8.01
C LYS A 54 12.99 -4.32 7.21
N LYS A 55 12.51 -5.27 6.41
CA LYS A 55 13.35 -6.12 5.54
C LYS A 55 14.15 -5.28 4.53
N ALA A 56 13.54 -4.23 3.97
CA ALA A 56 14.16 -3.32 3.02
C ALA A 56 15.02 -2.22 3.69
N ASN A 57 15.12 -2.21 5.03
CA ASN A 57 15.81 -1.19 5.82
C ASN A 57 15.38 0.25 5.47
N LEU A 58 14.08 0.45 5.21
CA LEU A 58 13.53 1.73 4.79
C LEU A 58 13.06 2.55 6.00
N PRO A 59 13.48 3.82 6.12
CA PRO A 59 13.12 4.65 7.28
C PRO A 59 11.67 5.12 7.21
N LEU A 60 10.86 4.75 8.20
CA LEU A 60 9.45 5.15 8.32
C LEU A 60 9.25 6.66 8.31
N LYS A 61 10.17 7.42 8.92
CA LYS A 61 10.21 8.89 8.92
C LYS A 61 10.15 9.52 7.51
N LYS A 62 10.59 8.80 6.47
CA LYS A 62 10.60 9.32 5.09
C LYS A 62 9.34 8.95 4.31
N LEU A 63 8.38 8.26 4.92
CA LEU A 63 7.11 7.94 4.28
C LEU A 63 6.19 9.17 4.27
N LEU A 64 5.76 9.58 3.09
CA LEU A 64 4.88 10.74 2.92
C LEU A 64 3.42 10.33 2.64
N ILE A 65 3.22 9.34 1.76
CA ILE A 65 1.90 8.98 1.22
C ILE A 65 1.76 7.46 1.18
N PHE A 66 0.59 6.97 1.59
CA PHE A 66 0.14 5.60 1.35
C PHE A 66 -0.82 5.58 0.17
N ARG A 67 -0.55 4.74 -0.85
CA ARG A 67 -1.44 4.55 -1.99
C ARG A 67 -1.84 3.08 -2.07
N SER A 68 -3.12 2.83 -2.28
CA SER A 68 -3.66 1.49 -2.46
C SER A 68 -4.83 1.49 -3.45
N GLU A 69 -5.06 0.33 -4.07
CA GLU A 69 -6.07 0.10 -5.09
C GLU A 69 -7.36 -0.41 -4.42
N GLY A 70 -8.41 0.42 -4.36
CA GLY A 70 -9.74 0.07 -3.80
C GLY A 70 -10.23 0.99 -2.67
N PRO A 71 -11.56 1.16 -2.47
CA PRO A 71 -12.08 2.21 -1.58
C PRO A 71 -12.27 1.85 -0.09
N ASN A 72 -12.55 0.59 0.28
CA ASN A 72 -13.03 0.28 1.63
C ASN A 72 -11.94 -0.27 2.58
N VAL A 73 -11.24 -1.34 2.21
CA VAL A 73 -10.14 -1.91 3.02
C VAL A 73 -9.03 -0.87 3.22
N ASN A 74 -8.78 -0.06 2.20
CA ASN A 74 -7.67 0.90 2.19
C ASN A 74 -7.84 2.09 3.15
N LYS A 75 -9.08 2.48 3.49
CA LYS A 75 -9.32 3.54 4.47
C LYS A 75 -9.00 3.08 5.89
N ALA A 76 -9.31 1.82 6.22
CA ALA A 76 -8.98 1.26 7.53
C ALA A 76 -7.47 1.08 7.69
N VAL A 77 -6.80 0.56 6.65
CA VAL A 77 -5.33 0.44 6.63
C VAL A 77 -4.67 1.80 6.79
N PHE A 78 -5.11 2.81 6.02
CA PHE A 78 -4.58 4.17 6.14
C PHE A 78 -4.69 4.69 7.58
N LYS A 79 -5.84 4.55 8.23
CA LYS A 79 -6.05 5.03 9.61
C LYS A 79 -5.12 4.36 10.61
N ILE A 80 -5.00 3.03 10.55
CA ILE A 80 -4.14 2.27 11.47
C ILE A 80 -2.67 2.64 11.24
N PHE A 81 -2.24 2.67 9.98
CA PHE A 81 -0.86 2.95 9.62
C PHE A 81 -0.47 4.40 9.91
N ASP A 82 -1.36 5.37 9.64
CA ASP A 82 -1.16 6.78 10.01
C ASP A 82 -1.04 6.97 11.53
N HIS A 83 -1.91 6.31 12.30
CA HIS A 83 -1.80 6.32 13.77
C HIS A 83 -0.47 5.74 14.25
N ARG A 84 -0.02 4.64 13.63
CA ARG A 84 1.28 4.03 13.91
C ARG A 84 2.43 5.00 13.64
N LEU A 85 2.49 5.63 12.47
CA LEU A 85 3.56 6.57 12.14
C LEU A 85 3.60 7.75 13.12
N LYS A 86 2.44 8.31 13.47
CA LYS A 86 2.35 9.37 14.49
C LYS A 86 2.91 8.91 15.84
N SER A 87 2.69 7.66 16.22
CA SER A 87 3.20 7.09 17.46
C SER A 87 4.70 6.77 17.42
N GLU A 88 5.23 6.27 16.29
CA GLU A 88 6.60 5.77 16.19
C GLU A 88 7.60 6.86 15.75
N VAL A 89 7.18 7.80 14.91
CA VAL A 89 8.05 8.84 14.31
C VAL A 89 7.54 10.27 14.49
N GLY A 90 6.39 10.46 15.15
CA GLY A 90 5.82 11.78 15.47
C GLY A 90 5.08 12.47 14.32
N GLU A 91 5.16 11.93 13.12
CA GLU A 91 4.56 12.48 11.90
C GLU A 91 3.63 11.45 11.25
N GLY A 92 2.55 11.92 10.63
CA GLY A 92 1.57 11.09 9.95
C GLY A 92 1.70 11.12 8.42
N LEU A 93 0.83 10.38 7.75
CA LEU A 93 0.71 10.39 6.31
C LEU A 93 -0.05 11.61 5.80
N VAL A 94 0.35 12.11 4.64
CA VAL A 94 -0.45 13.04 3.86
C VAL A 94 -1.63 12.29 3.23
N ASN A 95 -2.85 12.65 3.63
CA ASN A 95 -4.06 12.08 3.05
C ASN A 95 -4.37 12.73 1.70
N VAL A 96 -4.08 12.01 0.61
CA VAL A 96 -4.39 12.43 -0.77
C VAL A 96 -5.68 11.81 -1.33
N GLY A 97 -6.47 11.15 -0.48
CA GLY A 97 -7.69 10.45 -0.87
C GLY A 97 -7.45 9.06 -1.46
N THR A 98 -8.52 8.46 -1.98
CA THR A 98 -8.48 7.13 -2.62
C THR A 98 -8.09 7.21 -4.09
N CYS A 99 -7.70 6.09 -4.69
CA CYS A 99 -7.31 6.01 -6.10
C CYS A 99 -8.37 6.62 -7.05
N ASN A 100 -7.99 7.69 -7.77
CA ASN A 100 -8.87 8.37 -8.73
C ASN A 100 -9.33 7.46 -9.87
N LEU A 101 -8.53 6.45 -10.25
CA LEU A 101 -8.90 5.48 -11.27
C LEU A 101 -10.16 4.69 -10.86
N HIS A 102 -10.30 4.36 -9.57
CA HIS A 102 -11.49 3.68 -9.08
C HIS A 102 -12.72 4.57 -9.15
N ILE A 103 -12.58 5.89 -8.93
CA ILE A 103 -13.68 6.84 -9.06
C ILE A 103 -14.16 6.88 -10.52
N VAL A 104 -13.24 6.97 -11.48
CA VAL A 104 -13.57 6.98 -12.92
C VAL A 104 -14.20 5.65 -13.33
N HIS A 105 -13.61 4.52 -12.93
CA HIS A 105 -14.14 3.20 -13.29
C HIS A 105 -15.55 2.96 -12.73
N ASN A 106 -15.81 3.42 -11.50
CA ASN A 106 -17.15 3.30 -10.89
C ASN A 106 -18.16 4.31 -11.44
N ALA A 107 -17.73 5.44 -12.01
CA ALA A 107 -18.62 6.46 -12.56
C ALA A 107 -19.17 6.11 -13.94
N PHE A 108 -18.43 5.30 -14.71
CA PHE A 108 -18.78 4.92 -16.08
C PHE A 108 -18.98 3.40 -16.26
N GLY A 109 -19.00 2.64 -15.17
CA GLY A 109 -19.16 1.17 -15.14
C GLY A 109 -20.61 0.71 -15.07
#